data_AF-A0A7Z9X014-F1
#
_entry.id   AF-A0A7Z9X014-F1
#
_cell.length_a   1.000
_cell.length_b   1.000
_cell.length_c   1.000
_cell.angle_alpha   90.00
_cell.angle_beta   90.00
_cell.angle_gamma   90.00
#
_symmetry.space_group_name_H-M   'P 1'
#
loop_
_entity.id
_entity.type
_entity.pdbx_description
1 polymer ?
#
loop_
_entity_poly.entity_id
_entity_poly.type
_entity_poly.pdbx_seq_one_letter_code
_entity_poly.pdbx_strand_id
1 'polypeptide(L)'
;MKLLRILLLLLLVAAVAFYLLLPSDEKKIRKNLDSLAEYCSSPSKETAIPALKKVMMAGKLCSYPCRVQVGSFDISHDFNKKEFTDHILMLKKMTLDTHFSFHDTRIEFPMDGKANIVSTVRLDGKTEDNRFTDAYELNIQVKKTDGDWLFSSFIVVEFMEK
;
A
#
# COMPACT_ATOMS: atom_id res chain seq x y z
N MET A 1 -50.08 -2.39 14.17
CA MET A 1 -49.35 -3.56 13.61
C MET A 1 -48.84 -3.35 12.18
N LYS A 2 -49.62 -2.81 11.22
CA LYS A 2 -49.17 -2.61 9.83
C LYS A 2 -47.95 -1.68 9.69
N LEU A 3 -47.97 -0.52 10.36
CA LEU A 3 -46.85 0.43 10.40
C LEU A 3 -45.57 -0.17 10.97
N LEU A 4 -45.66 -0.99 12.03
CA LEU A 4 -44.51 -1.67 12.63
C LEU A 4 -43.84 -2.64 11.64
N ARG A 5 -44.64 -3.39 10.86
CA ARG A 5 -44.12 -4.32 9.84
C ARG A 5 -43.43 -3.59 8.68
N ILE A 6 -43.99 -2.47 8.24
CA ILE A 6 -43.39 -1.64 7.19
C ILE A 6 -42.06 -1.04 7.67
N LEU A 7 -42.02 -0.52 8.90
CA LEU A 7 -40.80 0.02 9.49
C LEU A 7 -39.70 -1.06 9.60
N LEU A 8 -40.06 -2.26 10.06
CA LEU A 8 -39.12 -3.37 10.18
C LEU A 8 -38.57 -3.83 8.83
N LEU A 9 -39.41 -3.83 7.80
CA LEU A 9 -39.01 -4.17 6.42
C LEU A 9 -38.05 -3.12 5.85
N LEU A 10 -38.32 -1.83 6.06
CA LEU A 10 -37.41 -0.74 5.66
C LEU A 10 -36.05 -0.84 6.35
N LEU A 11 -36.04 -1.16 7.64
CA LEU A 11 -34.81 -1.33 8.43
C LEU A 11 -34.00 -2.53 7.93
N LEU A 12 -34.66 -3.63 7.57
CA LEU A 12 -34.01 -4.79 6.96
C LEU A 12 -33.39 -4.45 5.60
N VAL A 13 -34.14 -3.76 4.73
CA VAL A 13 -33.65 -3.33 3.41
C VAL A 13 -32.45 -2.39 3.54
N ALA A 14 -32.51 -1.44 4.48
CA ALA A 14 -31.40 -0.53 4.75
C ALA A 14 -30.15 -1.29 5.25
N ALA A 15 -30.32 -2.28 6.14
CA ALA A 15 -29.22 -3.09 6.64
C ALA A 15 -28.57 -3.95 5.53
N VAL A 16 -29.38 -4.58 4.67
CA VAL A 16 -28.87 -5.37 3.53
C VAL A 16 -28.16 -4.48 2.52
N ALA A 17 -28.75 -3.32 2.17
CA ALA A 17 -28.12 -2.35 1.28
C ALA A 17 -26.79 -1.86 1.85
N PHE A 18 -26.73 -1.55 3.15
CA PHE A 18 -25.51 -1.15 3.84
C PHE A 18 -24.44 -2.24 3.78
N TYR A 19 -24.81 -3.51 4.02
CA TYR A 19 -23.88 -4.64 3.98
C TYR A 19 -23.32 -4.87 2.57
N LEU A 20 -24.14 -4.75 1.53
CA LEU A 20 -23.71 -4.91 0.13
C LEU A 20 -22.84 -3.77 -0.38
N LEU A 21 -22.95 -2.57 0.22
CA LEU A 21 -22.15 -1.40 -0.13
C LEU A 21 -20.79 -1.34 0.59
N LEU A 22 -20.54 -2.22 1.57
CA LEU A 22 -19.24 -2.31 2.23
C LEU A 22 -18.16 -2.71 1.21
N PRO A 23 -17.05 -1.96 1.11
CA PRO A 23 -15.98 -2.32 0.20
C PRO A 23 -15.39 -3.67 0.57
N SER A 24 -15.24 -4.55 -0.43
CA SER A 24 -14.58 -5.85 -0.25
C SER A 24 -13.14 -5.66 0.24
N ASP A 25 -12.62 -6.68 0.91
CA ASP A 25 -11.25 -6.67 1.41
C ASP A 25 -10.23 -6.44 0.28
N GLU A 26 -10.47 -7.01 -0.91
CA GLU A 26 -9.66 -6.72 -2.10
C GLU A 26 -9.64 -5.24 -2.47
N LYS A 27 -10.82 -4.58 -2.48
CA LYS A 27 -10.91 -3.14 -2.78
C LYS A 27 -10.17 -2.29 -1.75
N LYS A 28 -10.22 -2.67 -0.46
CA LYS A 28 -9.47 -1.99 0.60
C LYS A 28 -7.96 -2.14 0.40
N ILE A 29 -7.49 -3.35 0.08
CA ILE A 29 -6.07 -3.61 -0.19
C ILE A 29 -5.59 -2.82 -1.42
N ARG A 30 -6.34 -2.81 -2.52
CA ARG A 30 -6.03 -2.01 -3.72
C ARG A 30 -5.93 -0.52 -3.40
N LYS A 31 -6.90 0.01 -2.65
CA LYS A 31 -6.87 1.40 -2.20
C LYS A 31 -5.62 1.71 -1.34
N ASN A 32 -5.18 0.77 -0.51
CA ASN A 32 -3.96 0.94 0.28
C ASN A 32 -2.70 0.91 -0.59
N LEU A 33 -2.65 0.10 -1.66
CA LEU A 33 -1.57 0.14 -2.64
C LEU A 33 -1.51 1.50 -3.36
N ASP A 34 -2.66 1.99 -3.83
CA ASP A 34 -2.75 3.29 -4.50
C ASP A 34 -2.29 4.43 -3.57
N SER A 35 -2.72 4.38 -2.30
CA SER A 35 -2.32 5.36 -1.29
C SER A 35 -0.83 5.28 -0.98
N LEU A 36 -0.27 4.06 -0.88
CA LEU A 36 1.16 3.88 -0.67
C LEU A 36 1.97 4.47 -1.84
N ALA A 37 1.54 4.21 -3.07
CA ALA A 37 2.15 4.75 -4.28
C ALA A 37 2.12 6.29 -4.29
N GLU A 38 0.98 6.89 -3.93
CA GLU A 38 0.82 8.35 -3.82
C GLU A 38 1.74 8.94 -2.74
N TYR A 39 1.84 8.30 -1.58
CA TYR A 39 2.65 8.78 -0.47
C TYR A 39 4.16 8.65 -0.73
N CYS A 40 4.57 7.59 -1.43
CA CYS A 40 5.95 7.40 -1.86
C CYS A 40 6.32 8.36 -3.01
N SER A 41 5.37 8.76 -3.85
CA SER A 41 5.58 9.73 -4.93
C SER A 41 5.92 11.15 -4.44
N SER A 42 6.86 11.81 -5.12
CA SER A 42 7.43 13.11 -4.75
C SER A 42 7.43 14.06 -5.96
N PRO A 43 6.63 15.14 -5.99
CA PRO A 43 6.76 16.14 -7.04
C PRO A 43 8.07 16.93 -6.89
N SER A 44 8.59 17.49 -7.98
CA SER A 44 9.85 18.26 -8.02
C SER A 44 9.98 19.44 -7.04
N LYS A 45 8.87 19.95 -6.47
CA LYS A 45 8.85 21.08 -5.51
C LYS A 45 8.10 20.76 -4.21
N GLU A 46 8.15 19.52 -3.74
CA GLU A 46 7.55 19.17 -2.45
C GLU A 46 8.32 19.82 -1.30
N THR A 47 7.62 20.56 -0.44
CA THR A 47 8.24 21.14 0.77
C THR A 47 8.33 20.10 1.89
N ALA A 48 9.19 20.35 2.89
CA ALA A 48 9.53 19.35 3.91
C ALA A 48 8.31 18.87 4.74
N ILE A 49 7.36 19.75 5.07
CA ILE A 49 6.19 19.38 5.91
C ILE A 49 5.23 18.43 5.16
N PRO A 50 4.78 18.73 3.94
CA PRO A 50 4.01 17.77 3.12
C PRO A 50 4.71 16.43 2.92
N ALA A 51 6.01 16.43 2.63
CA ALA A 51 6.79 15.20 2.48
C ALA A 51 6.77 14.36 3.76
N LEU A 52 7.01 14.99 4.92
CA LEU A 52 6.95 14.31 6.22
C LEU A 52 5.57 13.74 6.50
N LYS A 53 4.49 14.48 6.19
CA LYS A 53 3.11 14.00 6.36
C LYS A 53 2.86 12.74 5.52
N LYS A 54 3.25 12.74 4.24
CA LYS A 54 3.11 11.56 3.36
C LYS A 54 3.89 10.36 3.89
N VAL A 55 5.13 10.56 4.31
CA VAL A 55 5.96 9.51 4.93
C VAL A 55 5.26 8.91 6.15
N MET A 56 4.69 9.73 7.03
CA MET A 56 3.93 9.25 8.17
C MET A 56 2.68 8.46 7.76
N MET A 57 1.99 8.86 6.69
CA MET A 57 0.82 8.15 6.17
C MET A 57 1.20 6.82 5.52
N ALA A 58 2.29 6.76 4.75
CA ALA A 58 2.85 5.50 4.24
C ALA A 58 3.18 4.54 5.40
N GLY A 59 3.81 5.07 6.45
CA GLY A 59 4.11 4.29 7.64
C GLY A 59 2.87 3.79 8.40
N LYS A 60 1.69 4.41 8.26
CA LYS A 60 0.43 3.92 8.86
C LYS A 60 -0.18 2.75 8.09
N LEU A 61 0.16 2.58 6.80
CA LEU A 61 -0.33 1.46 5.99
C LEU A 61 0.42 0.16 6.28
N CYS A 62 1.50 0.23 7.06
CA CYS A 62 2.33 -0.93 7.40
C CYS A 62 2.05 -1.39 8.83
N SER A 63 2.13 -2.70 9.02
CA SER A 63 2.22 -3.32 10.33
C SER A 63 3.68 -3.45 10.75
N TYR A 64 3.94 -3.45 12.05
CA TYR A 64 5.30 -3.54 12.58
C TYR A 64 5.51 -4.78 13.45
N PRO A 65 6.66 -5.47 13.36
CA PRO A 65 7.74 -5.22 12.39
C PRO A 65 7.29 -5.44 10.93
N CYS A 66 7.85 -4.64 10.01
CA CYS A 66 7.58 -4.74 8.58
C CYS A 66 8.83 -5.28 7.88
N ARG A 67 8.73 -6.46 7.28
CA ARG A 67 9.88 -7.11 6.65
C ARG A 67 10.10 -6.61 5.23
N VAL A 68 11.28 -6.09 4.92
CA VAL A 68 11.69 -5.84 3.54
C VAL A 68 12.80 -6.82 3.17
N GLN A 69 12.66 -7.46 2.01
CA GLN A 69 13.64 -8.42 1.50
C GLN A 69 13.95 -8.10 0.03
N VAL A 70 15.22 -8.20 -0.34
CA VAL A 70 15.68 -8.17 -1.73
C VAL A 70 16.10 -9.59 -2.10
N GLY A 71 15.24 -10.29 -2.84
CA GLY A 71 15.36 -11.72 -3.11
C GLY A 71 16.65 -12.10 -3.83
N SER A 72 17.14 -11.24 -4.73
CA SER A 72 18.37 -11.48 -5.50
C SER A 72 19.65 -11.52 -4.65
N PHE A 73 19.65 -10.91 -3.47
CA PHE A 73 20.85 -10.80 -2.62
C PHE A 73 20.70 -11.49 -1.25
N ASP A 74 19.58 -12.18 -1.01
CA ASP A 74 19.20 -12.73 0.31
C ASP A 74 19.33 -11.71 1.46
N ILE A 75 19.12 -10.43 1.15
CA ILE A 75 19.15 -9.35 2.14
C ILE A 75 17.75 -9.18 2.69
N SER A 76 17.59 -9.31 4.00
CA SER A 76 16.33 -9.09 4.70
C SER A 76 16.53 -8.20 5.93
N HIS A 77 15.57 -7.31 6.17
CA HIS A 77 15.54 -6.47 7.36
C HIS A 77 14.11 -6.29 7.87
N ASP A 78 13.92 -6.42 9.17
CA ASP A 78 12.65 -6.20 9.85
C ASP A 78 12.62 -4.75 10.39
N PHE A 79 11.97 -3.87 9.65
CA PHE A 79 11.89 -2.45 9.99
C PHE A 79 10.89 -2.23 11.13
N ASN A 80 11.29 -1.44 12.13
CA ASN A 80 10.34 -0.77 13.00
C ASN A 80 9.76 0.48 12.31
N LYS A 81 8.73 1.09 12.92
CA LYS A 81 8.04 2.24 12.34
C LYS A 81 8.94 3.41 12.02
N LYS A 82 9.85 3.75 12.94
CA LYS A 82 10.76 4.89 12.77
C LYS A 82 11.75 4.61 11.64
N GLU A 83 12.38 3.44 11.64
CA GLU A 83 13.35 3.05 10.61
C GLU A 83 12.71 3.04 9.21
N PHE A 84 11.49 2.51 9.09
CA PHE A 84 10.75 2.47 7.84
C PHE A 84 10.46 3.89 7.33
N THR A 85 9.93 4.76 8.20
CA THR A 85 9.65 6.16 7.81
C THR A 85 10.91 6.95 7.49
N ASP A 86 12.00 6.74 8.23
CA ASP A 86 13.28 7.40 7.98
C ASP A 86 13.86 6.98 6.62
N HIS A 87 13.76 5.69 6.27
CA HIS A 87 14.18 5.20 4.96
C HIS A 87 13.36 5.79 3.81
N ILE A 88 12.02 5.83 3.92
CA ILE A 88 11.20 6.48 2.89
C ILE A 88 11.58 7.95 2.76
N LEU A 89 11.76 8.67 3.87
CA LEU A 89 12.16 10.07 3.83
C LEU A 89 13.52 10.27 3.16
N MET A 90 14.48 9.39 3.44
CA MET A 90 15.80 9.40 2.79
C MET A 90 15.66 9.20 1.27
N LEU A 91 14.90 8.18 0.83
CA LEU A 91 14.66 7.93 -0.60
C LEU A 91 14.03 9.15 -1.29
N LYS A 92 13.01 9.77 -0.67
CA LYS A 92 12.37 10.97 -1.21
C LYS A 92 13.30 12.19 -1.32
N LYS A 93 14.39 12.25 -0.54
CA LYS A 93 15.40 13.31 -0.67
C LYS A 93 16.39 13.04 -1.80
N MET A 94 16.65 11.76 -2.08
CA MET A 94 17.59 11.33 -3.12
C MET A 94 16.97 11.34 -4.51
N THR A 95 15.64 11.25 -4.61
CA THR A 95 14.92 11.21 -5.87
C THR A 95 14.02 12.45 -6.02
N LEU A 96 14.10 13.10 -7.17
CA LEU A 96 13.25 14.23 -7.55
C LEU A 96 12.19 13.76 -8.55
N ASP A 97 11.04 14.43 -8.55
CA ASP A 97 9.97 14.22 -9.54
C ASP A 97 9.60 12.73 -9.73
N THR A 98 9.45 12.04 -8.61
CA THR A 98 9.32 10.60 -8.52
C THR A 98 7.85 10.19 -8.51
N HIS A 99 7.48 9.26 -9.37
CA HIS A 99 6.16 8.66 -9.46
C HIS A 99 6.26 7.15 -9.26
N PHE A 100 5.52 6.65 -8.29
CA PHE A 100 5.34 5.23 -8.02
C PHE A 100 3.96 4.80 -8.48
N SER A 101 3.86 3.63 -9.08
CA SER A 101 2.59 2.99 -9.41
C SER A 101 2.69 1.47 -9.31
N PHE A 102 1.58 0.83 -8.95
CA PHE A 102 1.44 -0.63 -8.93
C PHE A 102 0.64 -1.08 -10.17
N HIS A 103 1.14 -2.12 -10.82
CA HIS A 103 0.58 -2.71 -12.03
C HIS A 103 0.43 -4.22 -11.88
N ASP A 104 -0.44 -4.81 -12.71
CA ASP A 104 -0.66 -6.25 -12.82
C ASP A 104 -0.92 -6.94 -11.47
N THR A 105 -1.58 -6.23 -10.56
CA THR A 105 -1.78 -6.66 -9.17
C THR A 105 -2.76 -7.82 -9.08
N ARG A 106 -2.25 -8.97 -8.63
CA ARG A 106 -3.02 -10.15 -8.22
C ARG A 106 -3.05 -10.24 -6.70
N ILE A 107 -4.23 -10.49 -6.13
CA ILE A 107 -4.44 -10.58 -4.69
C ILE A 107 -5.07 -11.94 -4.39
N GLU A 108 -4.44 -12.70 -3.50
CA GLU A 108 -4.90 -14.01 -3.06
C GLU A 108 -5.14 -13.99 -1.55
N PHE A 109 -6.20 -14.67 -1.10
CA PHE A 109 -6.58 -14.76 0.30
C PHE A 109 -6.35 -16.19 0.80
N PRO A 110 -5.12 -16.54 1.23
CA PRO A 110 -4.80 -17.92 1.64
C PRO A 110 -5.54 -18.35 2.92
N MET A 111 -5.94 -17.39 3.76
CA MET A 111 -6.73 -17.60 4.96
C MET A 111 -7.38 -16.28 5.41
N ASP A 112 -8.37 -16.36 6.29
CA ASP A 112 -9.02 -15.17 6.82
C ASP A 112 -8.01 -14.23 7.50
N GLY A 113 -8.19 -12.93 7.27
CA GLY A 113 -7.30 -11.89 7.79
C GLY A 113 -5.88 -11.86 7.21
N LYS A 114 -5.57 -12.64 6.16
CA LYS A 114 -4.29 -12.55 5.44
C LYS A 114 -4.50 -12.49 3.93
N ALA A 115 -3.60 -11.78 3.26
CA ALA A 115 -3.56 -11.73 1.80
C ALA A 115 -2.11 -11.74 1.31
N ASN A 116 -1.90 -12.34 0.14
CA ASN A 116 -0.67 -12.28 -0.62
C ASN A 116 -0.94 -11.44 -1.88
N ILE A 117 -0.04 -10.54 -2.21
CA ILE A 117 -0.12 -9.71 -3.41
C ILE A 117 1.11 -9.97 -4.26
N VAL A 118 0.91 -10.18 -5.55
CA VAL A 118 1.96 -10.10 -6.56
C VAL A 118 1.67 -8.89 -7.42
N SER A 119 2.63 -7.98 -7.58
CA SER A 119 2.44 -6.77 -8.38
C SER A 119 3.75 -6.25 -8.94
N THR A 120 3.71 -5.65 -10.12
CA THR A 120 4.84 -4.90 -10.66
C THR A 120 4.78 -3.48 -10.12
N VAL A 121 5.79 -3.05 -9.36
CA VAL A 121 5.96 -1.64 -9.03
C VAL A 121 6.76 -0.98 -10.15
N ARG A 122 6.25 0.14 -10.65
CA ARG A 122 6.96 1.00 -11.58
C ARG A 122 7.38 2.28 -10.85
N LEU A 123 8.61 2.68 -11.11
CA LEU A 123 9.23 3.87 -10.56
C LEU A 123 9.76 4.74 -11.69
N ASP A 124 9.09 5.85 -11.94
CA ASP A 124 9.60 6.89 -12.84
C ASP A 124 10.15 8.04 -12.00
N GLY A 125 11.34 8.55 -12.33
CA GLY A 125 11.92 9.62 -11.54
C GLY A 125 13.06 10.36 -12.22
N LYS A 126 13.66 11.26 -11.45
CA LYS A 126 14.84 12.02 -11.84
C LYS A 126 15.84 12.06 -10.69
N THR A 127 17.10 11.76 -10.97
CA THR A 127 18.25 12.08 -10.12
C THR A 127 18.86 13.40 -10.60
N GLU A 128 19.89 13.92 -9.91
CA GLU A 128 20.55 15.16 -10.33
C GLU A 128 21.01 15.10 -11.80
N ASP A 129 21.51 13.94 -12.23
CA ASP A 129 22.14 13.78 -13.54
C ASP A 129 21.22 13.19 -14.63
N ASN A 130 20.23 12.34 -14.28
CA ASN A 130 19.46 11.59 -15.27
C ASN A 130 17.99 11.36 -14.89
N ARG A 131 17.14 11.14 -15.90
CA ARG A 131 15.83 10.51 -15.71
C ARG A 131 16.00 9.01 -15.68
N PHE A 132 15.20 8.34 -14.88
CA PHE A 132 15.18 6.88 -14.81
C PHE A 132 13.75 6.36 -14.79
N THR A 133 13.59 5.15 -15.31
CA THR A 133 12.34 4.38 -15.25
C THR A 133 12.72 2.95 -14.92
N ASP A 134 12.38 2.53 -13.73
CA ASP A 134 12.64 1.19 -13.23
C ASP A 134 11.32 0.45 -13.00
N ALA A 135 11.35 -0.88 -13.12
CA ALA A 135 10.25 -1.73 -12.74
C ALA A 135 10.77 -2.92 -11.92
N TYR A 136 10.02 -3.29 -10.89
CA TYR A 136 10.36 -4.42 -10.03
C TYR A 136 9.11 -5.28 -9.79
N GLU A 137 9.26 -6.59 -9.79
CA GLU A 137 8.21 -7.47 -9.28
C GLU A 137 8.29 -7.53 -7.75
N LEU A 138 7.14 -7.33 -7.09
CA LEU A 138 7.01 -7.41 -5.65
C LEU A 138 6.04 -8.52 -5.24
N ASN A 139 6.47 -9.30 -4.25
CA ASN A 139 5.61 -10.13 -3.43
C ASN A 139 5.35 -9.41 -2.11
N ILE A 140 4.10 -9.04 -1.85
CA ILE A 140 3.70 -8.26 -0.67
C ILE A 140 2.77 -9.11 0.19
N GLN A 141 3.06 -9.20 1.49
CA GLN A 141 2.17 -9.82 2.45
C GLN A 141 1.37 -8.75 3.19
N VAL A 142 0.08 -9.01 3.37
CA VAL A 142 -0.87 -8.13 4.05
C VAL A 142 -1.58 -8.91 5.15
N LYS A 143 -1.81 -8.25 6.29
CA LYS A 143 -2.59 -8.83 7.39
C LYS A 143 -3.64 -7.85 7.89
N LYS A 144 -4.78 -8.39 8.29
CA LYS A 144 -5.89 -7.63 8.87
C LYS A 144 -5.63 -7.45 10.37
N THR A 145 -5.58 -6.21 10.83
CA THR A 145 -5.41 -5.83 12.25
C THR A 145 -6.47 -4.79 12.57
N ASP A 146 -7.29 -5.03 13.60
CA ASP A 146 -8.36 -4.12 14.03
C ASP A 146 -9.31 -3.66 12.91
N GLY A 147 -9.53 -4.52 11.91
CA GLY A 147 -10.39 -4.26 10.76
C GLY A 147 -9.70 -3.61 9.55
N ASP A 148 -8.45 -3.19 9.70
CA ASP A 148 -7.63 -2.57 8.66
C ASP A 148 -6.63 -3.56 8.05
N TRP A 149 -6.39 -3.45 6.75
CA TRP A 149 -5.41 -4.24 6.03
C TRP A 149 -4.06 -3.54 6.00
N LEU A 150 -3.06 -4.13 6.64
CA LEU A 150 -1.73 -3.52 6.80
C LEU A 150 -0.65 -4.37 6.12
N PHE A 151 0.27 -3.71 5.42
CA PHE A 151 1.43 -4.36 4.80
C PHE A 151 2.38 -4.88 5.87
N SER A 152 2.68 -6.18 5.85
CA SER A 152 3.58 -6.84 6.80
C SER A 152 4.91 -7.23 6.20
N SER A 153 4.97 -7.39 4.87
CA SER A 153 6.24 -7.67 4.19
C SER A 153 6.22 -7.20 2.74
N PHE A 154 7.38 -6.75 2.25
CA PHE A 154 7.69 -6.46 0.85
C PHE A 154 8.91 -7.28 0.44
N ILE A 155 8.77 -8.11 -0.59
CA ILE A 155 9.86 -8.91 -1.14
C ILE A 155 10.05 -8.49 -2.59
N VAL A 156 11.19 -7.89 -2.89
CA VAL A 156 11.61 -7.57 -4.25
C VAL A 156 12.12 -8.84 -4.91
N VAL A 157 11.43 -9.34 -5.93
CA VAL A 157 11.70 -10.62 -6.57
C VAL A 157 12.70 -10.46 -7.70
N GLU A 158 12.41 -9.54 -8.63
CA GLU A 158 13.18 -9.35 -9.85
C GLU A 158 13.18 -7.89 -10.28
N PHE A 159 14.29 -7.43 -10.84
CA PHE A 159 14.38 -6.15 -11.54
C PHE A 159 14.05 -6.39 -13.01
N MET A 160 13.03 -5.69 -13.51
CA MET A 160 12.60 -5.76 -14.90
C MET A 160 13.32 -4.64 -15.65
N GLU A 161 14.51 -4.94 -16.17
CA GLU A 161 15.27 -4.01 -17.00
C GLU A 161 14.50 -3.73 -18.30
N LYS A 162 14.53 -2.47 -18.74
CA LYS A 162 13.92 -2.04 -20.00
C LYS A 162 14.97 -1.48 -20.95
#